data_AF-A0A8T5YQM8-F1
#
_entry.id   AF-A0A8T5YQM8-F1
#
_cell.length_a   1.000
_cell.length_b   1.000
_cell.length_c   1.000
_cell.angle_alpha   90.00
_cell.angle_beta   90.00
_cell.angle_gamma   90.00
#
_symmetry.space_group_name_H-M   'P 1'
#
loop_
_entity.id
_entity.type
_entity.pdbx_description
1 polymer ?
#
loop_
_entity_poly.entity_id
_entity_poly.type
_entity_poly.pdbx_seq_one_letter_code
_entity_poly.pdbx_strand_id
1 'polypeptide(L)'
;MKFFALFIYRPVATILLSVAITLCGILGFRMLPVAPLPQVDFPVIMVSASLPGASPETMASSVATPLERSLGRIAGVSEMTSSSSLGSTRIILQFDFDRDINGAARDVQAAINAAQSLLPSGMPSRPTYRKANPSDAPIMILTLTSDTYSQGELYDFASTQLAPTISQIDGVGDVDVGGSSLPAVRVGLNPQALFNQGVSLDDIRTAISNANVRKPQGALEDGTHRWQIQTNDELKTAAEYQPLIIHYNNGGAVRLGDVATVTDSVQDVRNAGMTNAKPAILL
;
A
#
# COMPACT_ATOMS: atom_id res chain seq x y z
N MET A 1 17.99 29.26 61.58
CA MET A 1 18.64 28.46 60.52
C MET A 1 19.29 27.22 61.13
N LYS A 2 18.55 26.10 61.29
CA LYS A 2 19.09 24.85 61.87
C LYS A 2 19.36 23.75 60.83
N PHE A 3 19.09 24.02 59.54
CA PHE A 3 19.27 23.05 58.45
C PHE A 3 20.72 22.56 58.35
N PHE A 4 21.67 23.49 58.28
CA PHE A 4 23.10 23.16 58.21
C PHE A 4 23.65 22.55 59.51
N ALA A 5 23.10 22.92 60.66
CA ALA A 5 23.52 22.39 61.95
C ALA A 5 23.31 20.87 62.05
N LEU A 6 22.23 20.33 61.47
CA LEU A 6 21.96 18.88 61.47
C LEU A 6 23.07 18.06 60.78
N PHE A 7 23.60 18.58 59.66
CA PHE A 7 24.67 17.92 58.90
C PHE A 7 26.05 18.06 59.57
N ILE A 8 26.28 19.15 60.31
CA ILE A 8 27.52 19.41 61.05
C ILE A 8 27.61 18.55 62.32
N TYR A 9 26.53 18.43 63.08
CA TYR A 9 26.52 17.67 64.35
C TYR A 9 26.41 16.15 64.17
N ARG A 10 26.10 15.65 62.96
CA ARG A 10 26.00 14.20 62.65
C ARG A 10 26.90 13.80 61.47
N PRO A 11 28.24 13.91 61.61
CA PRO A 11 29.18 13.69 60.51
C PRO A 11 29.08 12.29 59.88
N VAL A 12 28.85 11.24 60.70
CA VAL A 12 28.72 9.87 60.20
C VAL A 12 27.46 9.69 59.33
N ALA A 13 26.33 10.25 59.76
CA ALA A 13 25.08 10.17 59.01
C ALA A 13 25.17 10.93 57.67
N THR A 14 25.82 12.10 57.68
CA THR A 14 26.07 12.90 56.48
C THR A 14 26.97 12.17 55.47
N ILE A 15 28.03 11.50 55.94
CA ILE A 15 28.92 10.71 55.08
C ILE A 15 28.18 9.52 54.46
N LEU A 16 27.43 8.76 55.26
CA LEU A 16 26.65 7.62 54.75
C LEU A 16 25.59 8.05 53.74
N LEU A 17 24.93 9.19 53.98
CA LEU A 17 23.95 9.75 53.04
C LEU A 17 24.60 10.17 51.72
N SER A 18 25.76 10.83 51.77
CA SER A 18 26.51 11.21 50.57
C SER A 18 26.99 9.98 49.77
N VAL A 19 27.46 8.94 50.46
CA VAL A 19 27.83 7.66 49.82
C VAL A 19 26.62 6.99 49.18
N ALA A 20 25.47 6.96 49.87
CA ALA A 20 24.24 6.39 49.33
C ALA A 20 23.77 7.13 48.06
N ILE A 21 23.76 8.46 48.07
CA ILE A 21 23.42 9.28 46.90
C ILE A 21 24.41 9.02 45.76
N THR A 22 25.70 8.90 46.07
CA THR A 22 26.75 8.64 45.06
C THR A 22 26.58 7.26 44.42
N LEU A 23 26.29 6.22 45.21
CA LEU A 23 26.01 4.87 44.71
C LEU A 23 24.73 4.82 43.86
N CYS A 24 23.66 5.49 44.29
CA CYS A 24 22.44 5.64 43.49
C CYS A 24 22.70 6.39 42.17
N GLY A 25 23.56 7.41 42.19
CA GLY A 25 23.98 8.13 40.99
C GLY A 25 24.79 7.26 40.03
N ILE A 26 25.71 6.44 40.54
CA ILE A 26 26.51 5.50 39.72
C ILE A 26 25.62 4.42 39.10
N LEU A 27 24.68 3.87 39.86
CA LEU A 27 23.69 2.91 39.36
C LEU A 27 22.79 3.54 38.30
N GLY A 28 22.25 4.73 38.58
CA GLY A 28 21.40 5.48 37.65
C GLY A 28 22.14 5.82 36.36
N PHE A 29 23.40 6.25 36.44
CA PHE A 29 24.22 6.58 35.26
C PHE A 29 24.45 5.37 34.35
N ARG A 30 24.60 4.16 34.91
CA ARG A 30 24.72 2.93 34.11
C ARG A 30 23.41 2.48 33.47
N MET A 31 22.27 2.88 34.03
CA MET A 31 20.95 2.53 33.52
C MET A 31 20.33 3.62 32.64
N LEU A 32 20.99 4.77 32.47
CA LEU A 32 20.52 5.81 31.58
C LEU A 32 20.62 5.34 30.13
N PRO A 33 19.50 5.24 29.39
CA PRO A 33 19.53 4.95 27.97
C PRO A 33 20.20 6.11 27.22
N VAL A 34 21.13 5.79 26.33
CA VAL A 34 21.79 6.78 25.47
C VAL A 34 21.02 6.84 24.16
N ALA A 35 20.34 7.96 23.91
CA ALA A 35 19.70 8.25 22.63
C ALA A 35 20.62 9.20 21.81
N PRO A 36 20.92 8.89 20.54
CA PRO A 36 21.80 9.72 19.71
C PRO A 36 21.19 11.07 19.29
N LEU A 37 19.87 11.21 19.35
CA LEU A 37 19.11 12.43 19.02
C LEU A 37 17.93 12.57 19.99
N PRO A 38 17.48 13.81 20.32
CA PRO A 38 16.18 13.99 20.97
C PRO A 38 15.08 13.48 20.03
N GLN A 39 14.22 12.60 20.52
CA GLN A 39 13.05 12.14 19.77
C GLN A 39 12.06 13.30 19.67
N VAL A 40 11.99 13.94 18.49
CA VAL A 40 10.97 14.92 18.15
C VAL A 40 10.04 14.27 17.15
N ASP A 41 9.04 13.55 17.65
CA ASP A 41 8.06 12.88 16.82
C ASP A 41 7.00 13.90 16.41
N PHE A 42 7.21 14.56 15.27
CA PHE A 42 6.15 15.37 14.68
C PHE A 42 5.01 14.45 14.20
N PRO A 43 3.75 14.78 14.50
CA PRO A 43 2.61 14.04 13.97
C PRO A 43 2.56 14.23 12.45
N VAL A 44 2.96 13.21 11.70
CA VAL A 44 2.94 13.21 10.23
C VAL A 44 1.96 12.18 9.71
N ILE A 45 1.13 12.59 8.75
CA ILE A 45 0.23 11.69 8.02
C ILE A 45 0.59 11.74 6.55
N MET A 46 0.84 10.55 5.99
CA MET A 46 1.08 10.39 4.57
C MET A 46 -0.19 9.91 3.90
N VAL A 47 -0.65 10.65 2.91
CA VAL A 47 -1.75 10.27 2.03
C VAL A 47 -1.16 9.84 0.69
N SER A 48 -1.63 8.72 0.15
CA SER A 48 -1.19 8.19 -1.13
C SER A 48 -2.37 7.91 -2.05
N ALA A 49 -2.19 8.18 -3.33
CA ALA A 49 -3.19 7.91 -4.36
C ALA A 49 -2.50 7.51 -5.68
N SER A 50 -3.14 6.59 -6.41
CA SER A 50 -2.64 6.07 -7.68
C SER A 50 -3.68 6.21 -8.79
N LEU A 51 -3.22 6.65 -9.96
CA LEU A 51 -4.00 6.65 -11.20
C LEU A 51 -3.09 6.15 -12.33
N PRO A 52 -3.06 4.84 -12.59
CA PRO A 52 -2.14 4.25 -13.55
C PRO A 52 -2.21 4.92 -14.93
N GLY A 53 -1.04 5.20 -15.52
CA GLY A 53 -0.93 5.81 -16.85
C GLY A 53 -1.07 7.35 -16.89
N ALA A 54 -1.39 8.01 -15.79
CA ALA A 54 -1.42 9.47 -15.72
C ALA A 54 0.00 10.09 -15.63
N SER A 55 0.24 11.17 -16.38
CA SER A 55 1.49 11.94 -16.28
C SER A 55 1.62 12.64 -14.92
N PRO A 56 2.84 13.03 -14.48
CA PRO A 56 3.03 13.78 -13.24
C PRO A 56 2.17 15.06 -13.16
N GLU A 57 2.00 15.78 -14.28
CA GLU A 57 1.18 16.98 -14.37
C GLU A 57 -0.31 16.66 -14.24
N THR A 58 -0.75 15.54 -14.82
CA THR A 58 -2.13 15.06 -14.70
C THR A 58 -2.40 14.62 -13.26
N MET A 59 -1.46 13.92 -12.63
CA MET A 59 -1.53 13.56 -11.21
C MET A 59 -1.63 14.80 -10.32
N ALA A 60 -0.78 15.80 -10.55
CA ALA A 60 -0.77 17.04 -9.77
C ALA A 60 -2.11 17.81 -9.88
N SER A 61 -2.61 17.98 -11.11
CA SER A 61 -3.82 18.77 -11.37
C SER A 61 -5.12 18.04 -11.02
N SER A 62 -5.22 16.75 -11.32
CA SER A 62 -6.47 15.98 -11.24
C SER A 62 -6.61 15.16 -9.95
N VAL A 63 -5.50 14.84 -9.26
CA VAL A 63 -5.52 14.02 -8.04
C VAL A 63 -4.98 14.78 -6.84
N ALA A 64 -3.77 15.35 -6.93
CA ALA A 64 -3.14 16.04 -5.81
C ALA A 64 -3.89 17.32 -5.43
N THR A 65 -4.19 18.19 -6.41
CA THR A 65 -4.84 19.48 -6.14
C THR A 65 -6.21 19.35 -5.43
N PRO A 66 -7.14 18.45 -5.85
CA PRO A 66 -8.39 18.24 -5.11
C PRO A 66 -8.19 17.71 -3.68
N LEU A 67 -7.21 16.82 -3.49
CA LEU A 67 -6.85 16.29 -2.17
C LEU A 67 -6.26 17.39 -1.28
N GLU A 68 -5.28 18.15 -1.77
CA GLU A 68 -4.66 19.27 -1.05
C GLU A 68 -5.69 20.29 -0.57
N ARG A 69 -6.62 20.70 -1.44
CA ARG A 69 -7.69 21.64 -1.05
C ARG A 69 -8.57 21.08 0.06
N SER A 70 -8.83 19.78 0.05
CA SER A 70 -9.68 19.14 1.07
C SER A 70 -8.92 18.96 2.38
N LEU A 71 -7.66 18.52 2.31
CA LEU A 71 -6.76 18.29 3.43
C LEU A 71 -6.32 19.61 4.10
N GLY A 72 -6.17 20.68 3.33
CA GLY A 72 -5.73 22.00 3.84
C GLY A 72 -6.79 22.72 4.68
N ARG A 73 -8.02 22.20 4.71
CA ARG A 73 -9.08 22.67 5.62
C ARG A 73 -9.00 22.04 7.01
N ILE A 74 -8.14 21.05 7.20
CA ILE A 74 -7.95 20.41 8.50
C ILE A 74 -7.19 21.38 9.42
N ALA A 75 -7.71 21.59 10.63
CA ALA A 75 -7.07 22.44 11.61
C ALA A 75 -5.76 21.80 12.14
N GLY A 76 -4.75 22.64 12.35
CA GLY A 76 -3.46 22.24 12.92
C GLY A 76 -2.50 21.59 11.91
N VAL A 77 -2.72 21.78 10.61
CA VAL A 77 -1.72 21.44 9.57
C VAL A 77 -0.69 22.57 9.52
N SER A 78 0.55 22.27 9.86
CA SER A 78 1.67 23.22 9.86
C SER A 78 2.36 23.27 8.50
N GLU A 79 2.54 22.11 7.86
CA GLU A 79 3.14 21.97 6.54
C GLU A 79 2.41 20.91 5.71
N MET A 80 2.27 21.18 4.41
CA MET A 80 1.75 20.22 3.44
C MET A 80 2.67 20.19 2.23
N THR A 81 3.24 19.02 1.96
CA THR A 81 4.11 18.81 0.80
C THR A 81 3.52 17.71 -0.07
N SER A 82 3.36 17.97 -1.37
CA SER A 82 2.94 16.96 -2.34
C SER A 82 4.04 16.65 -3.35
N SER A 83 4.11 15.39 -3.76
CA SER A 83 5.00 14.92 -4.81
C SER A 83 4.20 14.03 -5.75
N SER A 84 4.15 14.43 -7.02
CA SER A 84 3.48 13.68 -8.08
C SER A 84 4.50 13.09 -9.02
N SER A 85 4.34 11.82 -9.34
CA SER A 85 5.15 11.08 -10.31
C SER A 85 4.23 10.32 -11.26
N LEU A 86 4.81 9.56 -12.19
CA LEU A 86 4.02 8.79 -13.17
C LEU A 86 3.06 7.83 -12.44
N GLY A 87 1.76 8.06 -12.59
CA GLY A 87 0.69 7.24 -12.04
C GLY A 87 0.54 7.23 -10.52
N SER A 88 1.28 8.05 -9.77
CA SER A 88 1.18 8.11 -8.31
C SER A 88 1.35 9.54 -7.77
N THR A 89 0.70 9.82 -6.66
CA THR A 89 0.92 11.05 -5.89
C THR A 89 0.98 10.73 -4.40
N ARG A 90 1.86 11.43 -3.70
CA ARG A 90 2.05 11.34 -2.25
C ARG A 90 1.94 12.72 -1.66
N ILE A 91 1.11 12.87 -0.62
CA ILE A 91 0.92 14.09 0.14
C ILE A 91 1.37 13.82 1.57
N ILE A 92 2.25 14.64 2.09
CA ILE A 92 2.76 14.58 3.46
C ILE A 92 2.15 15.75 4.20
N LEU A 93 1.40 15.44 5.26
CA LEU A 93 0.80 16.41 6.17
C LEU A 93 1.56 16.39 7.47
N GLN A 94 2.21 17.49 7.81
CA GLN A 94 2.78 17.71 9.12
C GLN A 94 1.79 18.51 9.96
N PHE A 95 1.51 18.04 11.16
CA PHE A 95 0.63 18.73 12.11
C PHE A 95 1.44 19.44 13.20
N ASP A 96 0.78 20.34 13.93
CA ASP A 96 1.34 20.96 15.13
C ASP A 96 1.69 19.91 16.20
N PHE A 97 2.72 20.19 17.01
CA PHE A 97 3.28 19.23 17.97
C PHE A 97 2.28 18.74 19.03
N ASP A 98 1.31 19.58 19.41
CA ASP A 98 0.27 19.28 20.39
C ASP A 98 -0.96 18.56 19.79
N ARG A 99 -0.95 18.33 18.47
CA ARG A 99 -2.04 17.67 17.77
C ARG A 99 -2.03 16.16 18.02
N ASP A 100 -3.14 15.63 18.55
CA ASP A 100 -3.36 14.17 18.60
C ASP A 100 -3.40 13.59 17.18
N ILE A 101 -2.44 12.72 16.87
CA ILE A 101 -2.32 12.03 15.59
C ILE A 101 -3.55 11.19 15.26
N ASN A 102 -4.25 10.65 16.26
CA ASN A 102 -5.45 9.85 16.03
C ASN A 102 -6.65 10.72 15.63
N GLY A 103 -6.82 11.87 16.27
CA GLY A 103 -7.75 12.92 15.86
C GLY A 103 -7.46 13.43 14.45
N ALA A 104 -6.19 13.76 14.17
CA ALA A 104 -5.76 14.18 12.84
C ALA A 104 -6.05 13.11 11.77
N ALA A 105 -5.82 11.83 12.07
CA ALA A 105 -6.10 10.72 11.15
C ALA A 105 -7.58 10.60 10.78
N ARG A 106 -8.48 10.78 11.77
CA ARG A 106 -9.94 10.81 11.51
C ARG A 106 -10.33 11.98 10.61
N ASP A 107 -9.74 13.15 10.84
CA ASP A 107 -10.01 14.33 10.03
C ASP A 107 -9.46 14.18 8.60
N VAL A 108 -8.28 13.56 8.44
CA VAL A 108 -7.72 13.19 7.13
C VAL A 108 -8.64 12.23 6.39
N GLN A 109 -9.12 11.17 7.05
CA GLN A 109 -10.07 10.24 6.44
C GLN A 109 -11.36 10.95 6.00
N ALA A 110 -11.89 11.86 6.83
CA ALA A 110 -13.07 12.66 6.50
C ALA A 110 -12.82 13.59 5.30
N ALA A 111 -11.65 14.23 5.24
CA ALA A 111 -11.25 15.09 4.14
C ALA A 111 -11.05 14.31 2.82
N ILE A 112 -10.46 13.10 2.87
CA ILE A 112 -10.36 12.19 1.72
C ILE A 112 -11.77 11.82 1.22
N ASN A 113 -12.68 11.49 2.14
CA ASN A 113 -14.08 11.18 1.78
C ASN A 113 -14.77 12.38 1.14
N ALA A 114 -14.55 13.61 1.64
CA ALA A 114 -15.12 14.83 1.07
C ALA A 114 -14.54 15.18 -0.31
N ALA A 115 -13.29 14.80 -0.58
CA ALA A 115 -12.63 15.01 -1.87
C ALA A 115 -13.08 14.01 -2.94
N GLN A 116 -13.72 12.89 -2.55
CA GLN A 116 -13.94 11.74 -3.43
C GLN A 116 -14.70 12.08 -4.72
N SER A 117 -15.70 12.97 -4.66
CA SER A 117 -16.48 13.36 -5.84
C SER A 117 -15.68 14.21 -6.83
N LEU A 118 -14.54 14.77 -6.41
CA LEU A 118 -13.66 15.58 -7.25
C LEU A 118 -12.52 14.75 -7.87
N LEU A 119 -12.37 13.47 -7.47
CA LEU A 119 -11.35 12.59 -7.98
C LEU A 119 -11.77 11.91 -9.30
N PRO A 120 -10.82 11.58 -10.19
CA PRO A 120 -11.11 10.87 -11.42
C PRO A 120 -11.69 9.47 -11.16
N SER A 121 -12.66 9.05 -11.97
CA SER A 121 -13.28 7.71 -11.89
C SER A 121 -12.35 6.56 -12.31
N GLY A 122 -11.25 6.85 -13.00
CA GLY A 122 -10.28 5.86 -13.47
C GLY A 122 -9.31 5.33 -12.40
N MET A 123 -9.45 5.75 -11.14
CA MET A 123 -8.60 5.28 -10.05
C MET A 123 -8.96 3.84 -9.65
N PRO A 124 -8.00 2.90 -9.59
CA PRO A 124 -8.26 1.51 -9.21
C PRO A 124 -8.61 1.35 -7.72
N SER A 125 -8.12 2.26 -6.88
CA SER A 125 -8.35 2.28 -5.44
C SER A 125 -8.58 3.72 -4.96
N ARG A 126 -9.27 3.84 -3.82
CA ARG A 126 -9.46 5.14 -3.16
C ARG A 126 -8.13 5.58 -2.54
N PRO A 127 -7.87 6.89 -2.41
CA PRO A 127 -6.72 7.38 -1.67
C PRO A 127 -6.68 6.79 -0.26
N THR A 128 -5.51 6.36 0.18
CA THR A 128 -5.28 5.81 1.51
C THR A 128 -4.39 6.76 2.31
N TYR A 129 -4.46 6.65 3.63
CA TYR A 129 -3.55 7.38 4.51
C TYR A 129 -2.90 6.41 5.49
N ARG A 130 -1.71 6.78 5.95
CA ARG A 130 -1.02 6.11 7.06
C ARG A 130 -0.37 7.15 7.95
N LYS A 131 -0.31 6.84 9.25
CA LYS A 131 0.45 7.62 10.22
C LYS A 131 1.91 7.32 9.90
N ALA A 132 2.62 8.29 9.35
CA ALA A 132 4.02 8.12 9.03
C ALA A 132 4.82 8.64 10.22
N ASN A 133 5.72 7.84 10.76
CA ASN A 133 6.81 8.37 11.56
C ASN A 133 8.01 8.57 10.63
N PRO A 134 8.44 9.81 10.37
CA PRO A 134 9.62 10.08 9.54
C PRO A 134 10.92 9.42 10.07
N SER A 135 10.91 8.98 11.32
CA SER A 135 12.04 8.36 12.01
C SER A 135 12.00 6.84 12.06
N ASP A 136 10.94 6.19 11.57
CA ASP A 136 10.82 4.72 11.63
C ASP A 136 11.64 4.07 10.51
N ALA A 137 12.90 3.74 10.80
CA ALA A 137 13.63 2.77 10.02
C ALA A 137 12.92 1.40 10.13
N PRO A 138 12.90 0.57 9.07
CA PRO A 138 12.36 -0.78 9.15
C PRO A 138 12.99 -1.55 10.32
N ILE A 139 12.16 -2.03 11.25
CA ILE A 139 12.63 -2.79 12.42
C ILE A 139 13.16 -4.16 11.97
N MET A 140 12.57 -4.72 10.92
CA MET A 140 12.94 -6.01 10.33
C MET A 140 12.69 -5.95 8.82
N ILE A 141 13.56 -6.59 8.05
CA ILE A 141 13.34 -6.87 6.63
C ILE A 141 13.41 -8.39 6.44
N LEU A 142 12.35 -8.96 5.89
CA LEU A 142 12.22 -10.36 5.54
C LEU A 142 12.35 -10.49 4.02
N THR A 143 12.98 -11.57 3.57
CA THR A 143 13.09 -11.87 2.15
C THR A 143 12.55 -13.26 1.86
N LEU A 144 11.57 -13.34 0.96
CA LEU A 144 11.01 -14.59 0.49
C LEU A 144 11.65 -14.95 -0.85
N THR A 145 12.14 -16.17 -0.95
CA THR A 145 12.67 -16.76 -2.18
C THR A 145 12.08 -18.15 -2.37
N SER A 146 11.89 -18.57 -3.61
CA SER A 146 11.45 -19.93 -3.93
C SER A 146 12.05 -20.35 -5.27
N ASP A 147 12.42 -21.63 -5.38
CA ASP A 147 12.85 -22.24 -6.63
C ASP A 147 11.66 -22.84 -7.43
N THR A 148 10.46 -22.89 -6.85
CA THR A 148 9.25 -23.51 -7.44
C THR A 148 8.16 -22.51 -7.80
N TYR A 149 7.97 -21.46 -7.00
CA TYR A 149 6.98 -20.42 -7.23
C TYR A 149 7.58 -19.25 -8.00
N SER A 150 6.80 -18.68 -8.92
CA SER A 150 7.17 -17.45 -9.62
C SER A 150 7.17 -16.25 -8.67
N GLN A 151 7.85 -15.15 -9.07
CA GLN A 151 7.86 -13.92 -8.29
C GLN A 151 6.44 -13.35 -8.05
N GLY A 152 5.56 -13.45 -9.05
CA GLY A 152 4.18 -12.99 -8.92
C GLY A 152 3.39 -13.81 -7.90
N GLU A 153 3.51 -15.14 -7.93
CA GLU A 153 2.83 -16.01 -6.96
C GLU A 153 3.38 -15.83 -5.55
N LEU A 154 4.71 -15.64 -5.40
CA LEU A 154 5.31 -15.29 -4.12
C LEU A 154 4.81 -13.94 -3.61
N TYR A 155 4.69 -12.95 -4.49
CA TYR A 155 4.17 -11.63 -4.13
C TYR A 155 2.69 -11.72 -3.70
N ASP A 156 1.88 -12.49 -4.41
CA ASP A 156 0.47 -12.74 -4.05
C ASP A 156 0.36 -13.41 -2.67
N PHE A 157 1.14 -14.47 -2.43
CA PHE A 157 1.20 -15.12 -1.12
C PHE A 157 1.65 -14.15 -0.01
N ALA A 158 2.69 -13.37 -0.28
CA ALA A 158 3.26 -12.42 0.65
C ALA A 158 2.27 -11.28 1.00
N SER A 159 1.55 -10.76 0.01
CA SER A 159 0.61 -9.65 0.18
C SER A 159 -0.76 -10.06 0.73
N THR A 160 -1.25 -11.25 0.38
CA THR A 160 -2.61 -11.69 0.76
C THR A 160 -2.65 -12.55 2.02
N GLN A 161 -1.57 -13.25 2.36
CA GLN A 161 -1.53 -14.15 3.52
C GLN A 161 -0.51 -13.67 4.55
N LEU A 162 0.75 -13.44 4.14
CA LEU A 162 1.82 -13.16 5.11
C LEU A 162 1.72 -11.77 5.72
N ALA A 163 1.60 -10.71 4.91
CA ALA A 163 1.54 -9.34 5.38
C ALA A 163 0.37 -9.11 6.36
N PRO A 164 -0.88 -9.53 6.08
CA PRO A 164 -1.98 -9.38 7.02
C PRO A 164 -1.77 -10.16 8.32
N THR A 165 -1.11 -11.31 8.27
CA THR A 165 -0.80 -12.12 9.46
C THR A 165 0.22 -11.41 10.35
N ILE A 166 1.26 -10.80 9.75
CA ILE A 166 2.29 -10.05 10.48
C ILE A 166 1.70 -8.75 11.05
N SER A 167 0.84 -8.04 10.30
CA SER A 167 0.19 -6.81 10.77
C SER A 167 -0.73 -7.01 11.99
N GLN A 168 -1.11 -8.25 12.32
CA GLN A 168 -1.89 -8.56 13.52
C GLN A 168 -1.03 -8.72 14.78
N ILE A 169 0.29 -8.77 14.65
CA ILE A 169 1.21 -8.89 15.79
C ILE A 169 1.24 -7.56 16.54
N ASP A 170 1.10 -7.61 17.86
CA ASP A 170 1.14 -6.42 18.71
C ASP A 170 2.49 -5.70 18.57
N GLY A 171 2.43 -4.38 18.36
CA GLY A 171 3.59 -3.55 18.08
C GLY A 171 3.97 -3.41 16.60
N VAL A 172 3.30 -4.11 15.66
CA VAL A 172 3.52 -3.90 14.21
C VAL A 172 2.63 -2.76 13.70
N GLY A 173 3.27 -1.71 13.19
CA GLY A 173 2.58 -0.52 12.66
C GLY A 173 2.22 -0.61 11.17
N ASP A 174 3.11 -1.15 10.34
CA ASP A 174 2.94 -1.27 8.89
C ASP A 174 3.76 -2.47 8.38
N VAL A 175 3.32 -3.07 7.28
CA VAL A 175 4.03 -4.15 6.57
C VAL A 175 3.97 -3.83 5.09
N ASP A 176 5.13 -3.56 4.48
CA ASP A 176 5.22 -3.16 3.08
C ASP A 176 5.78 -4.33 2.25
N VAL A 177 5.09 -4.69 1.17
CA VAL A 177 5.49 -5.81 0.31
C VAL A 177 6.08 -5.28 -0.99
N GLY A 178 7.36 -5.55 -1.20
CA GLY A 178 8.13 -5.10 -2.35
C GLY A 178 8.81 -6.23 -3.12
N GLY A 179 9.48 -5.88 -4.21
CA GLY A 179 10.31 -6.80 -4.98
C GLY A 179 9.63 -7.51 -6.16
N SER A 180 8.32 -7.35 -6.32
CA SER A 180 7.57 -7.71 -7.54
C SER A 180 6.21 -7.01 -7.53
N SER A 181 5.25 -7.52 -8.29
CA SER A 181 3.86 -7.03 -8.31
C SER A 181 2.89 -8.21 -8.33
N LEU A 182 1.59 -7.92 -8.12
CA LEU A 182 0.53 -8.92 -8.21
C LEU A 182 0.53 -9.63 -9.60
N PRO A 183 0.19 -10.92 -9.66
CA PRO A 183 -0.01 -11.65 -10.90
C PRO A 183 -1.02 -10.93 -11.82
N ALA A 184 -0.71 -10.89 -13.11
CA ALA A 184 -1.59 -10.30 -14.12
C ALA A 184 -1.40 -10.99 -15.48
N VAL A 185 -2.49 -11.09 -16.25
CA VAL A 185 -2.43 -11.55 -17.64
C VAL A 185 -2.10 -10.38 -18.54
N ARG A 186 -1.05 -10.51 -19.36
CA ARG A 186 -0.66 -9.50 -20.34
C ARG A 186 -1.04 -9.94 -21.74
N VAL A 187 -1.75 -9.05 -22.43
CA VAL A 187 -2.21 -9.25 -23.81
C VAL A 187 -1.40 -8.35 -24.74
N GLY A 188 -0.43 -8.92 -25.44
CA GLY A 188 0.40 -8.25 -26.44
C GLY A 188 -0.23 -8.32 -27.82
N LEU A 189 -0.84 -7.22 -28.26
CA LEU A 189 -1.57 -7.16 -29.53
C LEU A 189 -0.63 -7.17 -30.74
N ASN A 190 -0.97 -7.92 -31.79
CA ASN A 190 -0.27 -7.89 -33.07
C ASN A 190 -1.04 -7.01 -34.08
N PRO A 191 -0.55 -5.79 -34.40
CA PRO A 191 -1.27 -4.87 -35.28
C PRO A 191 -1.55 -5.42 -36.69
N GLN A 192 -0.64 -6.24 -37.24
CA GLN A 192 -0.82 -6.82 -38.57
C GLN A 192 -1.91 -7.89 -38.58
N ALA A 193 -1.94 -8.75 -37.57
CA ALA A 193 -2.98 -9.78 -37.44
C ALA A 193 -4.35 -9.14 -37.21
N LEU A 194 -4.43 -8.10 -36.39
CA LEU A 194 -5.66 -7.33 -36.17
C LEU A 194 -6.19 -6.70 -37.45
N PHE A 195 -5.32 -6.05 -38.22
CA PHE A 195 -5.69 -5.43 -39.49
C PHE A 195 -6.24 -6.46 -40.49
N ASN A 196 -5.57 -7.60 -40.64
CA ASN A 196 -6.00 -8.67 -41.54
C ASN A 196 -7.34 -9.29 -41.15
N GLN A 197 -7.65 -9.34 -39.86
CA GLN A 197 -8.91 -9.87 -39.33
C GLN A 197 -10.01 -8.82 -39.21
N GLY A 198 -9.72 -7.55 -39.50
CA GLY A 198 -10.69 -6.45 -39.38
C GLY A 198 -11.09 -6.12 -37.94
N VAL A 199 -10.26 -6.47 -36.96
CA VAL A 199 -10.59 -6.31 -35.53
C VAL A 199 -10.02 -4.99 -34.99
N SER A 200 -10.85 -4.17 -34.36
CA SER A 200 -10.40 -2.93 -33.73
C SER A 200 -9.84 -3.16 -32.33
N LEU A 201 -9.04 -2.22 -31.84
CA LEU A 201 -8.55 -2.24 -30.45
C LEU A 201 -9.69 -2.13 -29.44
N ASP A 202 -10.78 -1.44 -29.80
CA ASP A 202 -11.94 -1.27 -28.91
C ASP A 202 -12.77 -2.55 -28.80
N ASP A 203 -12.86 -3.34 -29.89
CA ASP A 203 -13.49 -4.66 -29.86
C ASP A 203 -12.79 -5.58 -28.86
N ILE A 204 -11.46 -5.59 -28.86
CA ILE A 204 -10.67 -6.38 -27.91
C ILE A 204 -10.90 -5.91 -26.47
N ARG A 205 -10.83 -4.59 -26.23
CA ARG A 205 -11.11 -4.01 -24.91
C ARG A 205 -12.49 -4.42 -24.40
N THR A 206 -13.49 -4.34 -25.27
CA THR A 206 -14.88 -4.69 -24.95
C THR A 206 -15.05 -6.18 -24.71
N ALA A 207 -14.45 -7.03 -25.54
CA ALA A 207 -14.47 -8.49 -25.38
C ALA A 207 -13.84 -8.92 -24.05
N ILE A 208 -12.65 -8.39 -23.71
CA ILE A 208 -11.98 -8.68 -22.43
C ILE A 208 -12.82 -8.17 -21.25
N SER A 209 -13.39 -6.96 -21.35
CA SER A 209 -14.24 -6.39 -20.29
C SER A 209 -15.52 -7.20 -20.08
N ASN A 210 -16.10 -7.78 -21.14
CA ASN A 210 -17.31 -8.60 -21.07
C ASN A 210 -17.03 -10.03 -20.58
N ALA A 211 -15.82 -10.53 -20.82
CA ALA A 211 -15.39 -11.84 -20.36
C ALA A 211 -15.04 -11.86 -18.86
N ASN A 212 -14.73 -10.70 -18.27
CA ASN A 212 -14.33 -10.59 -16.88
C ASN A 212 -15.42 -9.91 -16.03
N VAL A 213 -16.62 -10.50 -15.98
CA VAL A 213 -17.74 -9.92 -15.22
C VAL A 213 -18.27 -10.92 -14.20
N ARG A 214 -18.11 -10.57 -12.91
CA ARG A 214 -18.79 -11.26 -11.80
C ARG A 214 -20.24 -10.78 -11.71
N LYS A 215 -21.17 -11.43 -12.42
CA LYS A 215 -22.61 -11.11 -12.32
C LYS A 215 -23.28 -12.03 -11.29
N PRO A 216 -24.16 -11.50 -10.42
CA PRO A 216 -24.99 -12.35 -9.57
C PRO A 216 -25.95 -13.16 -10.46
N GLN A 217 -25.83 -14.48 -10.39
CA GLN A 217 -26.62 -15.39 -11.23
C GLN A 217 -27.97 -15.77 -10.63
N GLY A 218 -28.22 -15.40 -9.37
CA GLY A 218 -29.46 -15.69 -8.66
C GLY A 218 -29.60 -17.15 -8.23
N ALA A 219 -30.84 -17.56 -7.99
CA ALA A 219 -31.18 -18.91 -7.57
C ALA A 219 -32.45 -19.38 -8.27
N LEU A 220 -32.55 -20.69 -8.48
CA LEU A 220 -33.77 -21.37 -8.90
C LEU A 220 -34.41 -21.98 -7.65
N GLU A 221 -35.72 -21.81 -7.51
CA GLU A 221 -36.47 -22.31 -6.36
C GLU A 221 -37.64 -23.15 -6.82
N ASP A 222 -37.85 -24.25 -6.12
CA ASP A 222 -39.13 -24.97 -6.04
C ASP A 222 -39.54 -25.03 -4.56
N GLY A 223 -40.80 -25.35 -4.26
CA GLY A 223 -41.42 -25.25 -2.93
C GLY A 223 -40.71 -26.02 -1.80
N THR A 224 -39.69 -26.83 -2.10
CA THR A 224 -38.86 -27.56 -1.13
C THR A 224 -37.36 -27.34 -1.27
N HIS A 225 -36.87 -26.75 -2.37
CA HIS A 225 -35.44 -26.65 -2.67
C HIS A 225 -35.08 -25.31 -3.30
N ARG A 226 -33.91 -24.77 -2.91
CA ARG A 226 -33.30 -23.58 -3.48
C ARG A 226 -31.92 -23.93 -4.01
N TRP A 227 -31.74 -23.85 -5.32
CA TRP A 227 -30.46 -24.07 -5.98
C TRP A 227 -29.85 -22.74 -6.37
N GLN A 228 -28.66 -22.45 -5.84
CA GLN A 228 -27.91 -21.28 -6.26
C GLN A 228 -27.23 -21.55 -7.59
N ILE A 229 -27.42 -20.66 -8.57
CA ILE A 229 -26.74 -20.77 -9.85
C ILE A 229 -25.31 -20.27 -9.66
N GLN A 230 -24.33 -21.08 -10.09
CA GLN A 230 -22.93 -20.70 -10.14
C GLN A 230 -22.39 -20.91 -11.55
N THR A 231 -21.70 -19.90 -12.05
CA THR A 231 -21.04 -19.90 -13.34
C THR A 231 -19.55 -19.63 -13.13
N ASN A 232 -18.71 -20.14 -14.03
CA ASN A 232 -17.26 -19.95 -13.98
C ASN A 232 -16.88 -18.74 -14.86
N ASP A 233 -17.30 -17.55 -14.45
CA ASP A 233 -17.25 -16.34 -15.28
C ASP A 233 -15.93 -15.54 -15.19
N GLU A 234 -14.93 -16.05 -14.45
CA GLU A 234 -13.68 -15.33 -14.24
C GLU A 234 -12.52 -16.08 -14.89
N LEU A 235 -11.94 -15.45 -15.92
CA LEU A 235 -10.70 -15.91 -16.53
C LEU A 235 -9.52 -15.39 -15.71
N LYS A 236 -8.68 -16.28 -15.19
CA LYS A 236 -7.54 -15.93 -14.32
C LYS A 236 -6.19 -16.13 -14.98
N THR A 237 -6.09 -17.11 -15.86
CA THR A 237 -4.83 -17.50 -16.50
C THR A 237 -4.80 -17.07 -17.96
N ALA A 238 -3.60 -16.87 -18.50
CA ALA A 238 -3.42 -16.59 -19.91
C ALA A 238 -4.04 -17.66 -20.81
N ALA A 239 -3.96 -18.93 -20.40
CA ALA A 239 -4.57 -20.05 -21.10
C ALA A 239 -6.10 -19.93 -21.22
N GLU A 240 -6.76 -19.38 -20.21
CA GLU A 240 -8.20 -19.13 -20.21
C GLU A 240 -8.59 -17.95 -21.12
N TYR A 241 -7.71 -16.95 -21.27
CA TYR A 241 -7.93 -15.81 -22.16
C TYR A 241 -7.66 -16.11 -23.64
N GLN A 242 -6.77 -17.03 -23.97
CA GLN A 242 -6.44 -17.38 -25.37
C GLN A 242 -7.65 -17.77 -26.24
N PRO A 243 -8.57 -18.65 -25.79
CA PRO A 243 -9.72 -19.06 -26.59
C PRO A 243 -10.86 -18.03 -26.64
N LEU A 244 -10.72 -16.88 -25.98
CA LEU A 244 -11.75 -15.85 -25.92
C LEU A 244 -12.10 -15.32 -27.32
N ILE A 245 -13.37 -15.38 -27.68
CA ILE A 245 -13.85 -14.88 -28.98
C ILE A 245 -13.96 -13.35 -28.90
N ILE A 246 -13.27 -12.67 -29.82
CA ILE A 246 -13.22 -11.20 -29.85
C ILE A 246 -14.05 -10.61 -30.99
N HIS A 247 -14.20 -11.35 -32.10
CA HIS A 247 -14.88 -10.86 -33.29
C HIS A 247 -15.35 -12.04 -34.15
N TYR A 248 -16.33 -11.78 -35.02
CA TYR A 248 -16.76 -12.71 -36.05
C TYR A 248 -16.52 -12.08 -37.41
N ASN A 249 -15.68 -12.70 -38.24
CA ASN A 249 -15.40 -12.25 -39.60
C ASN A 249 -15.85 -13.32 -40.60
N ASN A 250 -16.76 -12.97 -41.52
CA ASN A 250 -17.31 -13.88 -42.53
C ASN A 250 -17.80 -15.25 -42.01
N GLY A 251 -18.37 -15.26 -40.79
CA GLY A 251 -18.88 -16.48 -40.14
C GLY A 251 -17.83 -17.30 -39.38
N GLY A 252 -16.55 -16.94 -39.46
CA GLY A 252 -15.48 -17.49 -38.63
C GLY A 252 -15.32 -16.70 -37.32
N ALA A 253 -15.20 -17.41 -36.20
CA ALA A 253 -14.86 -16.80 -34.91
C ALA A 253 -13.35 -16.50 -34.86
N VAL A 254 -12.99 -15.25 -34.58
CA VAL A 254 -11.61 -14.84 -34.30
C VAL A 254 -11.41 -14.86 -32.80
N ARG A 255 -10.38 -15.59 -32.34
CA ARG A 255 -10.01 -15.70 -30.93
C ARG A 255 -8.91 -14.71 -30.58
N LEU A 256 -8.78 -14.40 -29.29
CA LEU A 256 -7.74 -13.51 -28.79
C LEU A 256 -6.33 -14.04 -29.13
N GLY A 257 -6.11 -15.35 -29.02
CA GLY A 257 -4.86 -15.99 -29.39
C GLY A 257 -4.49 -15.89 -30.88
N ASP A 258 -5.46 -15.63 -31.77
CA ASP A 258 -5.18 -15.50 -33.22
C ASP A 258 -4.55 -14.13 -33.57
N VAL A 259 -4.75 -13.13 -32.71
CA VAL A 259 -4.35 -11.73 -32.96
C VAL A 259 -3.49 -11.13 -31.85
N ALA A 260 -3.24 -11.86 -30.78
CA ALA A 260 -2.45 -11.39 -29.64
C ALA A 260 -1.66 -12.51 -28.97
N THR A 261 -0.49 -12.15 -28.43
CA THR A 261 0.28 -13.01 -27.53
C THR A 261 -0.21 -12.79 -26.11
N VAL A 262 -0.83 -13.82 -25.52
CA VAL A 262 -1.35 -13.78 -24.15
C VAL A 262 -0.42 -14.57 -23.23
N THR A 263 0.14 -13.91 -22.22
CA THR A 263 1.10 -14.53 -21.27
C THR A 263 0.77 -14.18 -19.83
N ASP A 264 0.96 -15.15 -18.94
CA ASP A 264 0.96 -14.91 -17.50
C ASP A 264 2.18 -14.06 -17.12
N SER A 265 1.96 -13.04 -16.32
CA SER A 265 2.97 -12.05 -15.94
C SER A 265 2.58 -11.38 -14.63
N VAL A 266 3.13 -10.19 -14.39
CA VAL A 266 2.83 -9.34 -13.24
C VAL A 266 2.29 -7.98 -13.70
N GLN A 267 1.57 -7.29 -12.82
CA GLN A 267 0.97 -5.98 -13.10
C GLN A 267 2.02 -4.95 -13.54
N ASP A 268 3.12 -4.86 -12.81
CA ASP A 268 4.29 -4.06 -13.17
C ASP A 268 5.55 -4.92 -13.21
N VAL A 269 6.15 -5.00 -14.41
CA VAL A 269 7.39 -5.71 -14.71
C VAL A 269 8.64 -4.89 -14.40
N ARG A 270 8.49 -3.62 -14.03
CA ARG A 270 9.58 -2.72 -13.67
C ARG A 270 9.93 -2.77 -12.18
N ASN A 271 9.16 -3.51 -11.39
CA ASN A 271 9.49 -3.75 -9.99
C ASN A 271 10.33 -5.03 -9.87
N ALA A 272 11.44 -4.95 -9.15
CA ALA A 272 12.34 -6.09 -8.96
C ALA A 272 12.98 -6.05 -7.57
N GLY A 273 12.96 -7.20 -6.91
CA GLY A 273 13.64 -7.45 -5.64
C GLY A 273 14.60 -8.62 -5.79
N MET A 274 15.77 -8.48 -5.16
CA MET A 274 16.79 -9.52 -5.16
C MET A 274 17.43 -9.62 -3.78
N THR A 275 17.71 -10.84 -3.35
CA THR A 275 18.53 -11.12 -2.17
C THR A 275 19.54 -12.20 -2.52
N ASN A 276 20.79 -12.03 -2.12
CA ASN A 276 21.87 -13.01 -2.41
C ASN A 276 21.91 -13.45 -3.89
N ALA A 277 21.76 -12.49 -4.83
CA ALA A 277 21.71 -12.72 -6.27
C ALA A 277 20.55 -13.62 -6.79
N LYS A 278 19.52 -13.86 -5.96
CA LYS A 278 18.29 -14.53 -6.36
C LYS A 278 17.12 -13.54 -6.37
N PRO A 279 16.17 -13.66 -7.32
CA PRO A 279 14.85 -13.03 -7.24
C PRO A 279 14.21 -13.21 -5.85
N ALA A 280 13.77 -12.11 -5.24
CA ALA A 280 13.20 -12.14 -3.90
C ALA A 280 12.06 -11.13 -3.74
N ILE A 281 11.07 -11.50 -2.93
CA ILE A 281 10.04 -10.59 -2.42
C ILE A 281 10.51 -10.08 -1.06
N LEU A 282 10.42 -8.78 -0.83
CA LEU A 282 10.85 -8.10 0.39
C LEU A 282 9.62 -7.74 1.21
N LEU A 283 9.67 -7.98 2.52
CA LEU A 283 8.69 -7.57 3.52
C LEU A 283 9.36 -6.82 4.67
#